data_AF-A0A7V9UIA5-F1
#
_entry.id   AF-A0A7V9UIA5-F1
#
_cell.length_a   1.000
_cell.length_b   1.000
_cell.length_c   1.000
_cell.angle_alpha   90.00
_cell.angle_beta   90.00
_cell.angle_gamma   90.00
#
_symmetry.space_group_name_H-M   'P 1'
#
loop_
_entity.id
_entity.type
_entity.pdbx_description
1 polymer ?
#
loop_
_entity_poly.entity_id
_entity_poly.type
_entity_poly.pdbx_seq_one_letter_code
_entity_poly.pdbx_strand_id
1 'polypeptide(L)' 'ESPFTKISGPGKLCRKFGITREHNYLDLTTNPEFYLLDAPISKNIVATPRIGISKNSEISWRFVCDD' A
#
# COMPACT_ATOMS: atom_id res chain seq x y z
N GLU A 1 -14.84 7.85 13.71
CA GLU A 1 -13.49 7.39 13.31
C GLU A 1 -13.28 7.62 11.83
N SER A 2 -12.08 7.98 11.39
CA SER A 2 -11.77 8.13 9.96
C SER A 2 -11.91 6.78 9.24
N PRO A 3 -12.52 6.72 8.04
CA PRO A 3 -12.63 5.47 7.28
C PRO A 3 -11.26 4.82 6.98
N PHE A 4 -10.19 5.63 6.95
CA PHE A 4 -8.84 5.18 6.63
C PHE A 4 -8.13 4.46 7.79
N THR A 5 -8.58 4.63 9.04
CA THR A 5 -8.02 3.93 10.21
C THR A 5 -8.12 2.40 10.06
N LYS A 6 -9.11 1.92 9.29
CA LYS A 6 -9.35 0.49 9.02
C LYS A 6 -8.43 -0.12 7.97
N ILE A 7 -7.70 0.70 7.19
CA ILE A 7 -6.75 0.25 6.15
C ILE A 7 -5.33 0.81 6.34
N SER A 8 -5.01 1.29 7.55
CA SER A 8 -3.76 1.97 7.91
C SER A 8 -2.50 1.07 7.98
N GLY A 9 -2.45 -0.04 7.24
CA GLY A 9 -1.34 -0.96 7.26
C GLY A 9 -1.55 -2.16 6.33
N PRO A 10 -0.48 -2.85 5.91
CA PRO A 10 -0.54 -3.85 4.85
C PRO A 10 -1.48 -5.01 5.19
N GLY A 11 -1.38 -5.57 6.41
CA GLY A 11 -2.27 -6.65 6.84
C GLY A 11 -3.72 -6.22 7.04
N LYS A 12 -3.96 -4.97 7.48
CA LYS A 12 -5.32 -4.43 7.64
C LYS A 12 -5.99 -4.23 6.27
N LEU A 13 -5.25 -3.67 5.32
CA LEU A 13 -5.66 -3.53 3.92
C LEU A 13 -6.08 -4.87 3.32
N CYS A 14 -5.19 -5.88 3.38
CA CYS A 14 -5.50 -7.20 2.82
C CYS A 14 -6.77 -7.81 3.42
N ARG A 15 -6.92 -7.77 4.75
CA ARG A 15 -8.13 -8.28 5.43
C ARG A 15 -9.39 -7.53 5.02
N LYS A 16 -9.30 -6.20 4.88
CA LYS A 16 -10.46 -5.36 4.53
C LYS A 16 -10.96 -5.64 3.12
N PHE A 17 -10.06 -5.94 2.18
CA PHE A 17 -10.36 -6.20 0.78
C PHE A 17 -10.41 -7.70 0.42
N GLY A 18 -10.24 -8.61 1.37
CA GLY A 18 -10.23 -10.05 1.09
C GLY A 18 -9.03 -10.52 0.26
N ILE A 19 -7.91 -9.79 0.27
CA ILE A 19 -6.70 -10.19 -0.46
C ILE A 19 -6.04 -11.35 0.28
N THR A 20 -6.05 -12.51 -0.37
CA THR A 20 -5.49 -13.77 0.11
C THR A 20 -4.30 -14.23 -0.76
N ARG A 21 -3.73 -15.40 -0.44
CA ARG A 21 -2.69 -16.04 -1.26
C ARG A 21 -3.16 -16.42 -2.67
N GLU A 22 -4.47 -16.51 -2.91
CA GLU A 22 -5.04 -16.80 -4.23
C GLU A 22 -4.78 -15.68 -5.24
N HIS A 23 -4.52 -14.47 -4.75
CA HIS A 23 -4.19 -13.31 -5.58
C HIS A 23 -2.71 -13.25 -5.97
N ASN A 24 -1.89 -14.19 -5.48
CA ASN A 24 -0.47 -14.24 -5.82
C ASN A 24 -0.29 -14.59 -7.30
N TYR A 25 0.63 -13.90 -7.98
CA TYR A 25 0.86 -13.99 -9.44
C TYR A 25 -0.26 -13.46 -10.34
N LEU A 26 -1.31 -12.83 -9.81
CA LEU A 26 -2.25 -12.10 -10.67
C LEU A 26 -1.54 -10.92 -11.33
N ASP A 27 -1.78 -10.77 -12.64
CA ASP A 27 -1.29 -9.65 -13.41
C ASP A 27 -2.22 -8.44 -13.23
N LEU A 28 -1.76 -7.44 -12.49
CA LEU A 28 -2.50 -6.20 -12.21
C LEU A 28 -2.80 -5.35 -13.45
N THR A 29 -2.15 -5.63 -14.59
CA THR A 29 -2.29 -4.86 -15.83
C THR A 29 -3.36 -5.43 -16.76
N THR A 30 -3.70 -6.70 -16.60
CA THR A 30 -4.67 -7.40 -17.46
C THR A 30 -5.85 -7.97 -16.69
N ASN A 31 -5.76 -8.09 -15.37
CA ASN A 31 -6.84 -8.65 -14.56
C ASN A 31 -8.05 -7.69 -14.48
N PRO A 32 -9.28 -8.15 -14.77
CA PRO A 32 -10.46 -7.29 -14.81
C PRO A 32 -11.08 -6.98 -13.43
N GLU A 33 -10.66 -7.67 -12.37
CA GLU A 33 -11.26 -7.56 -11.01
C GLU A 33 -10.26 -7.07 -9.95
N PHE A 34 -8.95 -7.21 -10.20
CA PHE A 34 -7.88 -6.82 -9.31
C PHE A 34 -6.80 -6.04 -10.08
N TYR A 35 -7.01 -4.72 -10.18
CA TYR A 35 -6.22 -3.82 -11.01
C TYR A 35 -6.03 -2.45 -10.35
N LEU A 36 -5.19 -1.62 -10.96
CA LEU A 36 -4.95 -0.24 -10.57
C LEU A 36 -5.67 0.72 -11.53
N LEU A 37 -6.23 1.79 -10.98
CA LEU A 37 -6.82 2.89 -11.74
C LEU A 37 -5.98 4.14 -11.56
N ASP A 38 -5.89 4.94 -12.62
CA ASP A 38 -5.34 6.29 -12.51
C ASP A 38 -6.20 7.11 -11.56
N ALA A 39 -5.53 7.83 -10.65
CA ALA A 39 -6.17 8.75 -9.74
C ALA A 39 -5.51 10.13 -9.88
N PRO A 40 -6.28 11.20 -10.10
CA PRO A 40 -5.74 12.56 -10.12
C PRO A 40 -5.39 12.97 -8.69
N ILE A 41 -4.17 12.63 -8.24
CA ILE A 41 -3.70 12.92 -6.89
C ILE A 41 -2.49 13.86 -6.98
N SER A 42 -2.62 15.03 -6.33
CA SER A 42 -1.49 15.89 -5.98
C SER A 42 -1.38 15.86 -4.45
N LYS A 43 -0.37 15.15 -3.97
CA LYS A 43 -0.05 15.01 -2.54
C LYS A 43 1.44 15.20 -2.36
N ASN A 44 1.86 15.79 -1.24
CA ASN A 44 3.29 15.86 -0.98
C ASN A 44 3.76 14.46 -0.55
N ILE A 45 4.79 13.97 -1.22
CA ILE A 45 5.35 12.65 -0.95
C ILE A 45 6.51 12.81 0.03
N VAL A 46 6.40 12.14 1.17
CA VAL A 46 7.45 12.09 2.19
C VAL A 46 8.13 10.73 2.13
N ALA A 47 9.46 10.75 1.97
CA ALA A 47 10.30 9.57 2.06
C ALA A 47 10.70 9.31 3.53
N THR A 48 10.54 8.07 3.99
CA THR A 48 10.81 7.65 5.37
C THR A 48 11.49 6.28 5.39
N PRO A 49 12.17 5.91 6.49
CA PRO A 49 12.57 4.54 6.76
C PRO A 49 11.44 3.53 6.61
N ARG A 50 11.79 2.33 6.13
CA ARG A 50 10.87 1.18 6.12
C ARG A 50 10.65 0.66 7.54
N ILE A 51 9.45 0.14 7.79
CA ILE A 51 9.03 -0.38 9.11
C ILE A 51 9.28 -1.89 9.17
N GLY A 52 9.81 -2.39 10.29
CA GLY A 52 9.94 -3.82 10.55
C GLY A 52 11.14 -4.51 9.90
N ILE A 53 12.18 -3.75 9.52
CA ILE A 53 13.42 -4.30 8.95
C ILE A 53 14.63 -3.94 9.82
N SER A 54 15.65 -4.80 9.81
CA SER A 54 16.91 -4.57 10.51
C SER A 54 18.06 -4.14 9.59
N LYS A 55 18.00 -4.47 8.29
CA LYS A 55 18.99 -4.11 7.28
C LYS A 55 18.51 -2.93 6.44
N ASN A 56 19.40 -1.99 6.13
CA ASN A 56 19.10 -0.82 5.31
C ASN A 56 17.90 -0.03 5.85
N SER A 57 17.83 0.14 7.17
CA SER A 57 16.76 0.88 7.86
C SER A 57 16.99 2.39 7.78
N GLU A 58 18.23 2.82 7.58
CA GLU A 58 18.64 4.19 7.31
C GLU A 58 18.18 4.68 5.92
N ILE A 59 17.92 3.76 4.99
CA ILE A 59 17.48 4.11 3.65
C ILE A 59 15.97 4.39 3.62
N SER A 60 15.62 5.56 3.11
CA SER A 60 14.22 6.05 3.07
C SER A 60 13.44 5.50 1.87
N TRP A 61 13.26 4.18 1.81
CA TRP A 61 12.49 3.48 0.77
C TRP A 61 11.02 3.22 1.13
N ARG A 62 10.45 4.00 2.04
CA ARG A 62 9.01 3.99 2.32
C ARG A 62 8.43 5.37 2.03
N PHE A 63 7.51 5.43 1.08
CA PHE A 63 6.86 6.67 0.66
C PHE A 63 5.46 6.74 1.25
N VAL A 64 5.12 7.89 1.81
CA VAL A 64 3.76 8.21 2.30
C VAL A 64 3.36 9.57 1.79
N CYS A 65 2.05 9.78 1.61
CA CYS A 65 1.51 11.12 1.44
C CYS A 65 1.47 11.80 2.82
N ASP A 66 1.74 13.09 2.87
CA ASP A 66 1.35 13.88 4.03
C ASP A 66 -0.19 13.95 4.16
N ASP A 67 -0.66 14.03 5.41
CA ASP A 67 -2.08 14.21 5.71
C ASP A 67 -2.52 15.64 5.39
#